data_AF-A0A9P6FPK7-F1
#
_entry.id   AF-A0A9P6FPK7-F1
#
_cell.length_a   1.000
_cell.length_b   1.000
_cell.length_c   1.000
_cell.angle_alpha   90.00
_cell.angle_beta   90.00
_cell.angle_gamma   90.00
#
_symmetry.space_group_name_H-M   'P 1'
#
loop_
_entity.id
_entity.type
_entity.pdbx_description
1 polymer ?
#
loop_
_entity_poly.entity_id
_entity_poly.type
_entity_poly.pdbx_seq_one_letter_code
_entity_poly.pdbx_strand_id
1 'polypeptide(L)'
;MVRPQLTWYMSAFHRFTGGALATGFYAGAIAYTVAPMVGLGFDAAAITSVIATVPVAAKIGAKFIIAYPFTFHVFNGVRHLVWDTTRALSLKGVYQTGYTVLGLSAVSAAALALV
;
A
#
# COMPACT_ATOMS: atom_id res chain seq x y z
N MET A 1 12.55 4.13 26.88
CA MET A 1 12.23 3.97 25.44
C MET A 1 11.68 2.57 25.20
N VAL A 2 10.65 2.41 24.36
CA VAL A 2 10.10 1.10 23.99
C VAL A 2 11.05 0.40 23.02
N ARG A 3 11.32 -0.90 23.22
CA ARG A 3 12.20 -1.68 22.34
C ARG A 3 11.53 -1.87 20.96
N PRO A 4 12.24 -1.63 19.86
CA PRO A 4 11.75 -2.01 18.54
C PRO A 4 11.42 -3.49 18.43
N GLN A 5 10.17 -3.80 18.07
CA GLN A 5 9.69 -5.16 17.88
C GLN A 5 8.83 -5.23 16.61
N LEU A 6 8.95 -6.34 15.89
CA LEU A 6 8.19 -6.61 14.67
C LEU A 6 6.68 -6.37 14.87
N THR A 7 6.16 -6.72 16.03
CA THR A 7 4.74 -6.58 16.42
C THR A 7 4.22 -5.15 16.25
N TRP A 8 4.77 -4.18 16.99
CA TRP A 8 4.25 -2.82 16.99
C TRP A 8 4.69 -2.03 15.76
N TYR A 9 5.85 -2.33 15.17
CA TYR A 9 6.25 -1.73 13.88
C TYR A 9 5.27 -2.10 12.77
N MET A 10 4.94 -3.39 12.61
CA MET A 10 3.97 -3.82 11.60
C MET A 10 2.56 -3.27 11.89
N SER A 11 2.17 -3.17 13.16
CA SER A 11 0.89 -2.55 13.54
C SER A 11 0.83 -1.07 13.17
N ALA A 12 1.87 -0.30 13.48
CA ALA A 12 1.98 1.11 13.10
C ALA A 12 1.99 1.28 11.57
N PHE A 13 2.75 0.43 10.87
CA PHE A 13 2.81 0.45 9.41
C PHE A 13 1.47 0.10 8.78
N HIS A 14 0.69 -0.85 9.34
CA HIS A 14 -0.66 -1.17 8.85
C HIS A 14 -1.62 0.01 8.94
N ARG A 15 -1.55 0.78 10.03
CA ARG A 15 -2.34 2.03 10.17
C ARG A 15 -1.89 3.08 9.16
N PHE A 16 -0.58 3.27 9.02
CA PHE A 16 -0.02 4.20 8.06
C PHE A 16 -0.42 3.86 6.62
N THR A 17 -0.27 2.61 6.19
CA THR A 17 -0.67 2.18 4.85
C THR A 17 -2.17 2.33 4.63
N GLY A 18 -3.00 2.00 5.63
CA GLY A 18 -4.45 2.20 5.54
C GLY A 18 -4.83 3.67 5.35
N GLY A 19 -4.24 4.56 6.15
CA GLY A 19 -4.46 6.00 6.04
C GLY A 19 -3.95 6.58 4.72
N ALA A 20 -2.76 6.17 4.26
CA ALA A 20 -2.18 6.60 2.99
C ALA A 20 -3.03 6.14 1.79
N LEU A 21 -3.48 4.89 1.78
CA LEU A 21 -4.33 4.34 0.73
C LEU A 21 -5.69 5.04 0.68
N ALA A 22 -6.34 5.23 1.83
CA ALA A 22 -7.60 5.96 1.92
C ALA A 22 -7.45 7.40 1.42
N THR A 23 -6.42 8.10 1.91
CA THR A 23 -6.14 9.49 1.49
C THR A 23 -5.90 9.58 0.00
N GLY A 24 -5.05 8.70 -0.56
CA GLY A 24 -4.76 8.68 -2.00
C GLY A 24 -6.00 8.40 -2.85
N PHE A 25 -6.82 7.43 -2.44
CA PHE A 25 -8.07 7.10 -3.14
C PHE A 25 -9.06 8.27 -3.11
N TYR A 26 -9.35 8.81 -1.93
CA TYR A 26 -10.32 9.91 -1.80
C TYR A 26 -9.83 11.19 -2.46
N ALA A 27 -8.56 11.58 -2.27
CA ALA A 27 -7.99 12.75 -2.92
C ALA A 27 -8.03 12.61 -4.45
N GLY A 28 -7.68 11.43 -4.98
CA GLY A 28 -7.76 11.14 -6.40
C GLY A 28 -9.18 11.21 -6.96
N ALA A 29 -10.14 10.59 -6.27
CA ALA A 29 -11.56 10.60 -6.68
C ALA A 29 -12.15 12.03 -6.66
N ILE A 30 -11.85 12.80 -5.61
CA ILE A 30 -12.27 14.21 -5.50
C ILE A 30 -11.61 15.03 -6.61
N ALA A 31 -10.31 14.90 -6.83
CA ALA A 31 -9.62 15.64 -7.89
C ALA A 31 -10.19 15.30 -9.28
N TYR A 32 -10.43 14.02 -9.55
CA TYR A 32 -10.99 13.54 -10.83
C TYR A 32 -12.39 14.06 -11.12
N THR A 33 -13.18 14.31 -10.08
CA THR A 33 -14.57 14.78 -10.23
C THR A 33 -14.70 16.30 -10.15
N VAL A 34 -13.98 16.94 -9.24
CA VAL A 34 -14.15 18.36 -8.91
C VAL A 34 -13.23 19.26 -9.75
N ALA A 35 -12.00 18.84 -10.04
CA ALA A 35 -11.06 19.71 -10.77
C ALA A 35 -11.62 20.17 -12.13
N PRO A 36 -12.23 19.31 -12.97
CA PRO A 36 -12.82 19.75 -14.24
C PRO A 36 -13.94 20.79 -14.05
N MET A 37 -14.70 20.71 -12.95
CA MET A 37 -15.81 21.63 -12.66
C MET A 37 -15.33 23.04 -12.32
N VAL A 38 -14.09 23.19 -11.85
CA VAL A 38 -13.48 24.48 -11.49
C VAL A 38 -12.44 24.95 -12.51
N GLY A 39 -12.43 24.34 -13.71
CA GLY A 39 -11.51 24.70 -14.80
C GLY A 39 -10.08 24.18 -14.62
N LEU A 40 -9.84 23.27 -13.68
CA LEU A 40 -8.55 22.60 -13.49
C LEU A 40 -8.55 21.25 -14.24
N GLY A 41 -7.59 21.05 -15.14
CA GLY A 41 -7.47 19.79 -15.88
C GLY A 41 -6.97 18.64 -15.00
N PHE A 42 -7.84 17.69 -14.67
CA PHE A 42 -7.48 16.43 -13.99
C PHE A 42 -8.34 15.28 -14.51
N ASP A 43 -8.25 15.02 -15.80
CA ASP A 43 -8.91 13.90 -16.47
C ASP A 43 -7.91 12.79 -16.85
N ALA A 44 -8.43 11.68 -17.38
CA ALA A 44 -7.59 10.54 -17.76
C ALA A 44 -6.56 10.90 -18.85
N ALA A 45 -6.88 11.80 -19.78
CA ALA A 45 -5.97 12.21 -20.84
C ALA A 45 -4.82 13.05 -20.29
N ALA A 46 -5.13 14.01 -19.41
CA ALA A 46 -4.14 14.82 -18.72
C ALA A 46 -3.18 13.95 -17.89
N ILE A 47 -3.71 13.03 -17.09
CA ILE A 47 -2.92 12.11 -16.26
C ILE A 47 -2.01 11.21 -17.12
N THR A 48 -2.58 10.58 -18.17
CA THR A 48 -1.82 9.65 -19.02
C THR A 48 -0.75 10.37 -19.85
N SER A 49 -1.00 11.59 -20.31
CA SER A 49 0.01 12.39 -21.04
C SER A 49 1.23 12.71 -20.18
N VAL A 50 1.03 13.06 -18.91
CA VAL A 50 2.13 13.28 -17.96
C VAL A 50 2.86 11.97 -17.65
N ILE A 51 2.13 10.88 -17.39
CA ILE A 51 2.75 9.58 -17.12
C ILE A 51 3.54 9.09 -18.34
N ALA A 52 3.11 9.40 -19.56
CA ALA A 52 3.81 8.99 -20.79
C ALA A 52 5.25 9.54 -20.84
N THR A 53 5.49 10.77 -20.35
CA THR A 53 6.80 11.43 -20.40
C THR A 53 7.77 10.99 -19.30
N VAL A 54 7.30 10.25 -18.29
CA VAL A 54 8.15 9.79 -17.17
C VAL A 54 9.11 8.68 -17.64
N PRO A 55 10.39 8.65 -17.21
CA PRO A 55 11.30 7.54 -17.52
C PRO A 55 10.80 6.19 -16.99
N VAL A 56 11.04 5.09 -17.72
CA VAL A 56 10.57 3.75 -17.34
C VAL A 56 11.00 3.35 -15.92
N ALA A 57 12.26 3.59 -15.56
CA ALA A 57 12.75 3.30 -14.21
C ALA A 57 11.97 4.05 -13.12
N ALA A 58 11.62 5.31 -13.36
CA ALA A 58 10.81 6.11 -12.44
C ALA A 58 9.36 5.60 -12.37
N LYS A 59 8.77 5.12 -13.48
CA LYS A 59 7.46 4.46 -13.47
C LYS A 59 7.48 3.21 -12.61
N ILE A 60 8.47 2.33 -12.79
CA ILE A 60 8.62 1.10 -12.00
C ILE A 60 8.75 1.44 -10.50
N GLY A 61 9.60 2.42 -10.16
CA GLY A 61 9.77 2.88 -8.78
C GLY A 61 8.47 3.42 -8.19
N ALA A 62 7.76 4.29 -8.91
CA ALA A 62 6.48 4.84 -8.47
C ALA A 62 5.42 3.74 -8.30
N LYS A 63 5.33 2.80 -9.25
CA LYS A 63 4.42 1.65 -9.15
C LYS A 63 4.73 0.79 -7.94
N PHE A 64 6.00 0.53 -7.63
CA PHE A 64 6.38 -0.21 -6.43
C PHE A 64 6.01 0.52 -5.14
N ILE A 65 6.28 1.83 -5.06
CA ILE A 65 5.94 2.67 -3.89
C ILE A 65 4.44 2.69 -3.61
N ILE A 66 3.60 2.61 -4.66
CA ILE A 66 2.15 2.52 -4.53
C ILE A 66 1.69 1.08 -4.25
N ALA A 67 2.28 0.09 -4.92
CA ALA A 67 1.87 -1.31 -4.81
C ALA A 67 2.23 -1.92 -3.45
N TYR A 68 3.40 -1.62 -2.89
CA TYR A 68 3.84 -2.17 -1.60
C TYR A 68 2.91 -1.86 -0.42
N PRO A 69 2.50 -0.59 -0.17
CA PRO A 69 1.57 -0.31 0.91
C PRO A 69 0.22 -0.99 0.68
N PHE A 70 -0.24 -1.11 -0.57
CA PHE A 70 -1.47 -1.84 -0.91
C PHE A 70 -1.37 -3.33 -0.57
N THR A 71 -0.37 -4.03 -1.12
CA THR A 71 -0.19 -5.48 -0.89
C THR A 71 0.06 -5.77 0.59
N PHE A 72 0.87 -4.94 1.26
CA PHE A 72 1.08 -5.02 2.70
C PHE A 72 -0.21 -4.86 3.49
N HIS A 73 -1.01 -3.84 3.19
CA HIS A 73 -2.24 -3.59 3.93
C HIS A 73 -3.22 -4.76 3.78
N VAL A 74 -3.36 -5.31 2.58
CA VAL A 74 -4.20 -6.48 2.29
C VAL A 74 -3.71 -7.71 3.05
N PHE A 75 -2.44 -8.10 2.88
CA PHE A 75 -1.93 -9.32 3.52
C PHE A 75 -1.85 -9.21 5.04
N ASN A 76 -1.45 -8.05 5.56
CA ASN A 76 -1.44 -7.83 7.01
C ASN A 76 -2.89 -7.75 7.55
N GLY A 77 -3.85 -7.25 6.78
CA GLY A 77 -5.28 -7.30 7.11
C GLY A 77 -5.79 -8.73 7.23
N VAL A 78 -5.47 -9.61 6.26
CA VAL A 78 -5.78 -11.05 6.36
C VAL A 78 -5.15 -11.67 7.61
N ARG A 79 -3.90 -11.33 7.94
CA ARG A 79 -3.25 -11.77 9.18
C ARG A 79 -4.01 -11.32 10.43
N HIS A 80 -4.52 -10.08 10.46
CA HIS A 80 -5.37 -9.60 11.56
C HIS A 80 -6.68 -10.39 11.65
N LEU A 81 -7.36 -10.64 10.53
CA LEU A 81 -8.58 -11.46 10.51
C LEU A 81 -8.33 -12.89 11.00
N VAL A 82 -7.16 -13.47 10.70
CA VAL A 82 -6.75 -14.78 11.25
C VAL A 82 -6.56 -14.69 12.77
N TRP A 83 -5.94 -13.62 13.27
CA TRP A 83 -5.77 -13.39 14.72
C TRP A 83 -7.10 -13.19 15.44
N ASP A 84 -8.07 -12.56 14.80
CA ASP A 84 -9.43 -12.38 15.35
C ASP A 84 -10.15 -13.72 15.56
N THR A 85 -9.73 -14.77 14.85
CA THR A 85 -10.20 -16.16 15.08
C THR A 85 -9.38 -16.90 16.15
N THR A 86 -8.55 -16.21 16.93
CA THR A 86 -7.65 -16.75 17.97
C THR A 86 -6.52 -17.67 17.47
N ARG A 87 -6.20 -17.60 16.16
CA ARG A 87 -5.15 -18.41 15.55
C ARG A 87 -3.83 -17.65 15.48
N ALA A 88 -2.71 -18.37 15.48
CA ALA A 88 -1.35 -17.82 15.32
C ALA A 88 -0.93 -16.73 16.34
N LEU A 89 -1.50 -16.75 17.55
CA LEU A 89 -1.21 -15.78 18.62
C LEU A 89 0.00 -16.12 19.51
N SER A 90 0.64 -17.27 19.30
CA SER A 90 1.92 -17.57 19.98
C SER A 90 3.04 -16.66 19.47
N LEU A 91 4.08 -16.41 20.27
CA LEU A 91 5.21 -15.57 19.85
C LEU A 91 5.82 -16.07 18.53
N LYS A 92 5.98 -17.38 18.39
CA LYS A 92 6.44 -18.01 17.14
C LYS A 92 5.47 -17.74 15.99
N GLY A 93 4.17 -17.95 16.19
CA GLY A 93 3.14 -17.72 15.17
C GLY A 93 3.05 -16.26 14.71
N VAL A 94 3.16 -15.32 15.64
CA VAL A 94 3.16 -13.87 15.35
C VAL A 94 4.35 -13.49 14.48
N TYR A 95 5.56 -13.98 14.79
CA TYR A 95 6.76 -13.70 14.00
C TYR A 95 6.74 -14.40 12.64
N GLN A 96 6.30 -15.67 12.58
CA GLN A 96 6.18 -16.42 11.33
C GLN A 96 5.22 -15.70 10.37
N THR A 97 4.00 -15.42 10.81
CA THR A 97 3.01 -14.71 10.00
C THR A 97 3.48 -13.29 9.64
N GLY A 98 4.25 -12.63 10.51
CA GLY A 98 4.82 -11.32 10.25
C GLY A 98 5.80 -11.32 9.07
N TYR A 99 6.79 -12.21 9.08
CA TYR A 99 7.74 -12.33 7.98
C TYR A 99 7.10 -12.84 6.69
N THR A 100 6.11 -13.75 6.78
CA THR A 100 5.31 -14.18 5.62
C THR A 100 4.63 -13.00 4.95
N VAL A 101 3.95 -12.13 5.72
CA VAL A 101 3.32 -10.92 5.19
C VAL A 101 4.35 -10.00 4.52
N LEU A 102 5.49 -9.72 5.16
CA LEU A 102 6.54 -8.87 4.59
C LEU A 102 7.05 -9.41 3.24
N GLY A 103 7.34 -10.70 3.18
CA GLY A 103 7.81 -11.37 1.96
C GLY A 103 6.77 -11.36 0.84
N LEU A 104 5.53 -11.78 1.13
CA LEU A 104 4.45 -11.77 0.14
C LEU A 104 4.18 -10.37 -0.39
N SER A 105 4.17 -9.37 0.49
CA SER A 105 3.94 -7.96 0.10
C SER A 105 5.01 -7.46 -0.86
N ALA A 106 6.28 -7.74 -0.56
CA ALA A 106 7.41 -7.33 -1.39
C ALA A 106 7.39 -8.00 -2.78
N VAL A 107 7.17 -9.32 -2.82
CA VAL A 107 7.11 -10.08 -4.08
C VAL A 107 5.93 -9.65 -4.93
N SER A 108 4.73 -9.53 -4.34
CA SER A 108 3.54 -9.08 -5.07
C SER A 108 3.69 -7.64 -5.57
N ALA A 109 4.26 -6.74 -4.77
CA ALA A 109 4.50 -5.36 -5.20
C ALA A 109 5.52 -5.26 -6.33
N ALA A 110 6.60 -6.05 -6.27
CA ALA A 110 7.58 -6.13 -7.35
C ALA A 110 6.94 -6.65 -8.64
N ALA A 111 6.13 -7.71 -8.57
CA ALA A 111 5.40 -8.22 -9.72
C ALA A 111 4.46 -7.15 -10.32
N LEU A 112 3.69 -6.46 -9.48
CA LEU A 112 2.79 -5.38 -9.93
C LEU A 112 3.54 -4.18 -10.53
N ALA A 113 4.75 -3.89 -10.05
CA ALA A 113 5.58 -2.80 -10.56
C ALA A 113 6.11 -3.06 -11.97
N LEU A 114 6.24 -4.33 -12.37
CA LEU A 114 6.84 -4.75 -13.63
C LEU A 114 5.83 -5.00 -14.76
N VAL A 115 4.53 -5.09 -14.45
CA VAL A 115 3.46 -5.17 -15.46
C VAL A 115 3.03 -3.81 -16.00
#